data_AF-A0A1X7V0Y2-F1
#
_entry.id   AF-A0A1X7V0Y2-F1
#
_cell.length_a   1.000
_cell.length_b   1.000
_cell.length_c   1.000
_cell.angle_alpha   90.00
_cell.angle_beta   90.00
_cell.angle_gamma   90.00
#
_symmetry.space_group_name_H-M   'P 1'
#
loop_
_entity.id
_entity.type
_entity.pdbx_description
1 polymer ?
#
loop_
_entity_poly.entity_id
_entity_poly.type
_entity_poly.pdbx_seq_one_letter_code
_entity_poly.pdbx_strand_id
1 'polypeptide(L)'
;MNILRIVKRKRLLLVLVLISVLLFIGGIKFQNVPSYLSKVHVGGKVNEFFYNLLHKDHCPNTLLPMKTDLLIIGGMSQIGSRLAYHHVSDKSLGNVSLLVTEDILNVNRVGIKWYRWTKLNALGLTCSVYSYDSVQSMSNILNKHQPRKIVYIPTGLYDVDKDEKIWTSTSYYKLITNTLSIIEAIKVRNGVSLVIVSPKIKDTNNSSSNISGRWSVVFKTIIKRFIAISSIHNIKVFTTDPVLYGPWQDSSQIGDTNEINYVDNIVSRLMSILYEDRVSLTLTQIKSIEITNRWISDFKREQESMNVKDVVSGATLMFSYCYHCFFFSNNMDYIEDWFLSAVKYDLNVLLIHNTFNSDLESKLKLAHNRTEFLKADCVNTKAATDQRFYILYEYLLTHPEIKRIVFTDQRDVRFLNDPFHIMNGISNDMLYVGSDDDRCINSIDDGFIKKQLKSCFPGYSKRRELLGLSGCFNSGVLGGSRITMLTLLSHMMLIFESTDYRVCDMISLSIPAHGPLYDIVFTLYPFNSGFDSKTEGPFGLAIKHKISMY
;
A
#
# COMPACT_ATOMS: atom_id res chain seq x y z
N MET A 1 -35.87 40.25 26.09
CA MET A 1 -36.01 38.80 26.36
C MET A 1 -34.83 37.90 25.94
N ASN A 2 -33.73 38.41 25.34
CA ASN A 2 -32.61 37.56 24.88
C ASN A 2 -31.35 37.52 25.77
N ILE A 3 -31.25 38.35 26.83
CA ILE A 3 -30.09 38.36 27.72
C ILE A 3 -30.19 37.30 28.85
N LEU A 4 -31.40 36.93 29.28
CA LEU A 4 -31.59 35.89 30.31
C LEU A 4 -31.27 34.45 29.85
N ARG A 5 -31.22 34.17 28.52
CA ARG A 5 -30.87 32.84 27.99
C ARG A 5 -29.36 32.58 27.96
N ILE A 6 -28.54 33.61 27.83
CA ILE A 6 -27.06 33.48 27.77
C ILE A 6 -26.49 33.25 29.18
N VAL A 7 -27.10 33.84 30.21
CA VAL A 7 -26.66 33.68 31.61
C VAL A 7 -26.97 32.26 32.15
N LYS A 8 -28.07 31.62 31.70
CA LYS A 8 -28.38 30.22 32.09
C LYS A 8 -27.44 29.19 31.46
N ARG A 9 -26.97 29.40 30.22
CA ARG A 9 -26.02 28.48 29.55
C ARG A 9 -24.61 28.52 30.16
N LYS A 10 -24.12 29.69 30.57
CA LYS A 10 -22.80 29.80 31.22
C LYS A 10 -22.79 29.18 32.62
N ARG A 11 -23.89 29.27 33.38
CA ARG A 11 -24.01 28.59 34.69
C ARG A 11 -24.06 27.07 34.56
N LEU A 12 -24.72 26.53 33.53
CA LEU A 12 -24.73 25.07 33.30
C LEU A 12 -23.33 24.53 32.93
N LEU A 13 -22.57 25.28 32.13
CA LEU A 13 -21.20 24.90 31.78
C LEU A 13 -20.27 24.96 33.01
N LEU A 14 -20.42 25.98 33.86
CA LEU A 14 -19.65 26.10 35.09
C LEU A 14 -19.97 24.96 36.08
N VAL A 15 -21.25 24.57 36.19
CA VAL A 15 -21.69 23.45 37.04
C VAL A 15 -21.17 22.12 36.52
N LEU A 16 -21.17 21.89 35.20
CA LEU A 16 -20.61 20.67 34.61
C LEU A 16 -19.09 20.57 34.83
N VAL A 17 -18.37 21.68 34.67
CA VAL A 17 -16.92 21.74 34.95
C VAL A 17 -16.64 21.52 36.45
N LEU A 18 -17.44 22.10 37.35
CA LEU A 18 -17.30 21.87 38.80
C LEU A 18 -17.60 20.42 39.18
N ILE A 19 -18.60 19.78 38.57
CA ILE A 19 -18.92 18.37 38.81
C ILE A 19 -17.77 17.48 38.30
N SER A 20 -17.19 17.77 37.13
CA SER A 20 -16.03 17.03 36.62
C SER A 20 -14.79 17.19 37.49
N VAL A 21 -14.54 18.39 38.03
CA VAL A 21 -13.43 18.66 38.95
C VAL A 21 -13.66 17.99 40.31
N LEU A 22 -14.88 18.00 40.82
CA LEU A 22 -15.22 17.32 42.08
C LEU A 22 -15.18 15.80 41.96
N LEU A 23 -15.53 15.24 40.80
CA LEU A 23 -15.37 13.81 40.49
C LEU A 23 -13.90 13.39 40.34
N PHE A 24 -13.01 14.31 39.99
CA PHE A 24 -11.58 14.04 39.82
C PHE A 24 -10.79 14.19 41.13
N ILE A 25 -11.27 15.03 42.06
CA ILE A 25 -10.58 15.33 43.34
C ILE A 25 -11.15 14.50 44.50
N GLY A 26 -12.42 14.13 44.47
CA GLY A 26 -13.05 13.31 45.51
C GLY A 26 -13.26 11.88 45.04
N GLY A 27 -12.43 10.94 45.52
CA GLY A 27 -12.63 9.50 45.35
C GLY A 27 -13.88 8.98 46.04
N ILE A 28 -15.07 9.33 45.54
CA ILE A 28 -16.36 8.87 46.04
C ILE A 28 -16.83 7.69 45.17
N LYS A 29 -16.89 6.49 45.77
CA LYS A 29 -17.59 5.35 45.20
C LYS A 29 -19.10 5.58 45.32
N PHE A 30 -19.81 5.71 44.20
CA PHE A 30 -21.26 5.60 44.19
C PHE A 30 -21.67 4.14 43.91
N GLN A 31 -22.20 3.48 44.93
CA GLN A 31 -23.15 2.39 44.73
C GLN A 31 -24.53 3.04 44.51
N ASN A 32 -25.19 2.67 43.40
CA ASN A 32 -26.54 3.05 42.96
C ASN A 32 -26.67 4.42 42.24
N VAL A 33 -26.63 4.38 40.91
CA VAL A 33 -27.15 5.43 40.02
C VAL A 33 -28.42 4.92 39.33
N PRO A 34 -29.56 5.64 39.36
CA PRO A 34 -30.82 5.23 38.74
C PRO A 34 -30.79 5.29 37.20
N SER A 35 -31.56 4.41 36.56
CA SER A 35 -31.63 4.09 35.12
C SER A 35 -32.19 5.18 34.18
N TYR A 36 -32.25 6.46 34.58
CA TYR A 36 -32.88 7.53 33.78
C TYR A 36 -31.92 8.43 32.98
N LEU A 37 -30.61 8.16 32.97
CA LEU A 37 -29.63 8.95 32.20
C LEU A 37 -29.33 8.46 30.77
N SER A 38 -30.07 7.46 30.26
CA SER A 38 -29.82 6.87 28.93
C SER A 38 -30.27 7.73 27.72
N LYS A 39 -30.73 8.98 27.92
CA LYS A 39 -31.23 9.83 26.81
C LYS A 39 -30.74 11.29 26.86
N VAL A 40 -29.48 11.53 27.20
CA VAL A 40 -28.85 12.84 26.94
C VAL A 40 -28.01 12.75 25.67
N HIS A 41 -28.53 13.29 24.56
CA HIS A 41 -27.73 13.60 23.38
C HIS A 41 -26.79 14.76 23.72
N VAL A 42 -25.56 14.42 24.13
CA VAL A 42 -24.51 15.40 24.35
C VAL A 42 -23.93 15.81 23.00
N GLY A 43 -24.05 17.10 22.66
CA GLY A 43 -23.61 17.66 21.37
C GLY A 43 -22.10 17.49 21.13
N GLY A 44 -21.74 17.37 19.85
CA GLY A 44 -20.47 16.82 19.34
C GLY A 44 -19.13 17.40 19.82
N LYS A 45 -19.10 18.48 20.62
CA LYS A 45 -17.85 19.03 21.16
C LYS A 45 -17.32 18.29 22.39
N VAL A 46 -18.18 17.61 23.16
CA VAL A 46 -17.74 16.79 24.31
C VAL A 46 -17.09 15.50 23.83
N ASN A 47 -17.58 14.93 22.73
CA ASN A 47 -16.94 13.77 22.09
C ASN A 47 -15.52 14.11 21.64
N GLU A 48 -15.28 15.30 21.08
CA GLU A 48 -13.95 15.75 20.64
C GLU A 48 -12.95 15.93 21.81
N PHE A 49 -13.42 16.30 23.00
CA PHE A 49 -12.57 16.40 24.19
C PHE A 49 -12.21 15.03 24.77
N PHE A 50 -13.18 14.11 24.92
CA PHE A 50 -12.90 12.74 25.37
C PHE A 50 -12.09 11.94 24.34
N TYR A 51 -12.28 12.24 23.06
CA TYR A 51 -11.43 11.78 21.95
C TYR A 51 -9.97 12.14 22.20
N ASN A 52 -9.65 13.41 22.44
CA ASN A 52 -8.26 13.84 22.68
C ASN A 52 -7.66 13.29 23.98
N LEU A 53 -8.48 12.98 24.99
CA LEU A 53 -8.01 12.46 26.29
C LEU A 53 -7.74 10.94 26.27
N LEU A 54 -8.49 10.15 25.48
CA LEU A 54 -8.36 8.70 25.38
C LEU A 54 -7.39 8.23 24.27
N HIS A 55 -6.83 9.15 23.48
CA HIS A 55 -6.04 8.84 22.28
C HIS A 55 -4.52 8.86 22.46
N LYS A 56 -4.01 9.10 23.68
CA LYS A 56 -2.57 9.26 23.86
C LYS A 56 -1.75 7.97 23.97
N ASP A 57 -2.34 6.82 24.32
CA ASP A 57 -1.52 5.75 24.94
C ASP A 57 -1.53 4.33 24.32
N HIS A 58 -2.20 4.03 23.19
CA HIS A 58 -2.37 2.61 22.78
C HIS A 58 -1.92 2.19 21.37
N CYS A 59 -1.56 3.12 20.48
CA CYS A 59 -0.68 2.79 19.35
C CYS A 59 0.59 3.62 19.56
N PRO A 60 1.78 3.00 19.59
CA PRO A 60 3.03 3.74 19.78
C PRO A 60 3.13 4.81 18.70
N ASN A 61 2.81 6.06 19.08
CA ASN A 61 2.81 7.16 18.14
C ASN A 61 4.24 7.42 17.70
N THR A 62 4.44 7.29 16.40
CA THR A 62 5.55 7.82 15.62
C THR A 62 6.94 7.44 16.14
N LEU A 63 7.54 6.43 15.50
CA LEU A 63 8.99 6.33 15.41
C LEU A 63 9.56 7.75 15.22
N LEU A 64 10.45 8.16 16.13
CA LEU A 64 11.20 9.40 15.99
C LEU A 64 11.75 9.46 14.55
N PRO A 65 11.69 10.62 13.88
CA PRO A 65 12.14 10.73 12.49
C PRO A 65 13.55 10.19 12.40
N MET A 66 13.69 9.01 11.78
CA MET A 66 14.98 8.41 11.55
C MET A 66 15.65 9.27 10.49
N LYS A 67 16.70 9.97 10.90
CA LYS A 67 17.54 10.71 9.96
C LYS A 67 18.06 9.71 8.94
N THR A 68 17.72 9.97 7.68
CA THR A 68 18.14 9.20 6.53
C THR A 68 19.34 9.89 5.89
N ASP A 69 20.38 9.16 5.52
CA ASP A 69 21.54 9.72 4.83
C ASP A 69 21.35 9.64 3.31
N LEU A 70 20.79 8.52 2.83
CA LEU A 70 20.54 8.26 1.41
C LEU A 70 19.06 7.89 1.18
N LEU A 71 18.42 8.57 0.24
CA LEU A 71 17.09 8.24 -0.27
C LEU A 71 17.22 7.75 -1.73
N ILE A 72 16.77 6.53 -2.00
CA ILE A 72 16.64 6.00 -3.36
C ILE A 72 15.16 6.06 -3.76
N ILE A 73 14.86 6.73 -4.86
CA ILE A 73 13.52 6.77 -5.48
C ILE A 73 13.59 5.96 -6.77
N GLY A 74 12.72 4.98 -6.93
CA GLY A 74 12.75 3.98 -8.01
C GLY A 74 13.36 2.65 -7.56
N GLY A 75 13.15 2.27 -6.29
CA GLY A 75 13.75 1.10 -5.67
C GLY A 75 13.29 -0.25 -6.21
N MET A 76 12.15 -0.32 -6.92
CA MET A 76 11.70 -1.55 -7.59
C MET A 76 12.45 -1.83 -8.89
N SER A 77 13.15 -0.85 -9.48
CA SER A 77 13.97 -1.11 -10.66
C SER A 77 15.20 -1.92 -10.35
N GLN A 78 15.82 -2.45 -11.41
CA GLN A 78 17.06 -3.21 -11.30
C GLN A 78 18.19 -2.33 -10.79
N ILE A 79 18.32 -1.10 -11.30
CA ILE A 79 19.34 -0.15 -10.83
C ILE A 79 19.09 0.22 -9.37
N GLY A 80 17.86 0.59 -9.00
CA GLY A 80 17.55 1.05 -7.64
C GLY A 80 17.70 -0.03 -6.58
N SER A 81 17.19 -1.24 -6.88
CA SER A 81 17.31 -2.37 -5.97
C SER A 81 18.76 -2.87 -5.82
N ARG A 82 19.55 -2.89 -6.90
CA ARG A 82 20.99 -3.24 -6.82
C ARG A 82 21.78 -2.20 -6.05
N LEU A 83 21.50 -0.91 -6.27
CA LEU A 83 22.12 0.17 -5.53
C LEU A 83 21.83 0.05 -4.03
N ALA A 84 20.57 -0.21 -3.67
CA ALA A 84 20.15 -0.43 -2.29
C ALA A 84 20.83 -1.67 -1.67
N TYR A 85 20.90 -2.77 -2.42
CA TYR A 85 21.56 -3.99 -1.98
C TYR A 85 23.06 -3.78 -1.73
N HIS A 86 23.75 -3.13 -2.67
CA HIS A 86 25.17 -2.83 -2.53
C HIS A 86 25.42 -1.96 -1.30
N HIS A 87 24.53 -1.00 -1.04
CA HIS A 87 24.62 -0.12 0.12
C HIS A 87 24.57 -0.89 1.46
N VAL A 88 23.66 -1.86 1.59
CA VAL A 88 23.52 -2.66 2.83
C VAL A 88 24.61 -3.72 2.98
N SER A 89 25.03 -4.32 1.87
CA SER A 89 26.02 -5.41 1.89
C SER A 89 27.45 -4.91 2.09
N ASP A 90 27.76 -3.68 1.71
CA ASP A 90 29.09 -3.11 1.84
C ASP A 90 29.31 -2.47 3.22
N LYS A 91 29.83 -3.28 4.16
CA LYS A 91 30.17 -2.83 5.52
C LYS A 91 31.16 -1.67 5.55
N SER A 92 31.95 -1.44 4.49
CA SER A 92 32.92 -0.33 4.45
C SER A 92 32.25 1.05 4.38
N LEU A 93 30.98 1.10 3.95
CA LEU A 93 30.20 2.34 3.88
C LEU A 93 29.80 2.85 5.28
N GLY A 94 29.92 2.01 6.32
CA GLY A 94 29.50 2.33 7.68
C GLY A 94 27.99 2.31 7.87
N ASN A 95 27.51 2.83 9.00
CA ASN A 95 26.08 2.88 9.35
C ASN A 95 25.37 4.04 8.62
N VAL A 96 25.36 4.01 7.28
CA VAL A 96 24.63 4.98 6.48
C VAL A 96 23.17 4.53 6.40
N SER A 97 22.30 5.34 6.98
CA SER A 97 20.85 5.09 6.97
C SER A 97 20.27 5.23 5.56
N LEU A 98 19.58 4.18 5.09
CA LEU A 98 19.01 4.10 3.76
C LEU A 98 17.49 4.02 3.81
N LEU A 99 16.83 4.88 3.04
CA LEU A 99 15.41 4.78 2.72
C LEU A 99 15.25 4.45 1.24
N VAL A 100 14.55 3.37 0.95
CA VAL A 100 14.21 2.97 -0.42
C VAL A 100 12.75 3.25 -0.68
N THR A 101 12.47 3.93 -1.77
CA THR A 101 11.11 4.33 -2.13
C THR A 101 10.77 4.03 -3.57
N GLU A 102 9.48 3.88 -3.83
CA GLU A 102 8.95 3.77 -5.18
C GLU A 102 7.87 4.82 -5.43
N ASP A 103 7.82 5.32 -6.66
CA ASP A 103 6.73 6.18 -7.12
C ASP A 103 5.53 5.29 -7.44
N ILE A 104 4.35 5.67 -6.97
CA ILE A 104 3.10 4.98 -7.29
C ILE A 104 2.85 4.82 -8.79
N LEU A 105 3.40 5.71 -9.62
CA LEU A 105 3.34 5.59 -11.08
C LEU A 105 4.08 4.35 -11.62
N ASN A 106 5.02 3.81 -10.85
CA ASN A 106 5.89 2.70 -11.24
C ASN A 106 5.45 1.36 -10.61
N VAL A 107 4.50 1.41 -9.67
CA VAL A 107 3.90 0.24 -9.05
C VAL A 107 2.93 -0.39 -10.04
N ASN A 108 3.27 -1.60 -10.48
CA ASN A 108 2.49 -2.36 -11.44
C ASN A 108 2.56 -3.86 -11.10
N ARG A 109 1.96 -4.70 -11.94
CA ARG A 109 1.89 -6.16 -11.72
C ARG A 109 3.08 -6.92 -12.30
N VAL A 110 4.28 -6.33 -12.28
CA VAL A 110 5.49 -7.02 -12.75
C VAL A 110 6.09 -7.84 -11.61
N GLY A 111 6.07 -9.17 -11.74
CA GLY A 111 6.46 -10.09 -10.66
C GLY A 111 7.89 -9.90 -10.16
N ILE A 112 8.84 -9.69 -11.06
CA ILE A 112 10.25 -9.50 -10.70
C ILE A 112 10.50 -8.19 -9.91
N LYS A 113 9.66 -7.16 -10.08
CA LYS A 113 9.71 -5.94 -9.26
C LYS A 113 9.32 -6.22 -7.82
N TRP A 114 8.17 -6.87 -7.63
CA TRP A 114 7.71 -7.25 -6.30
C TRP A 114 8.64 -8.22 -5.62
N TYR A 115 9.27 -9.12 -6.38
CA TYR A 115 10.32 -9.99 -5.87
C TYR A 115 11.52 -9.20 -5.33
N ARG A 116 12.06 -8.26 -6.10
CA ARG A 116 13.15 -7.37 -5.64
C ARG A 116 12.74 -6.59 -4.40
N TRP A 117 11.56 -5.99 -4.42
CA TRP A 117 11.01 -5.22 -3.30
C TRP A 117 10.90 -6.07 -2.03
N THR A 118 10.43 -7.31 -2.16
CA THR A 118 10.37 -8.32 -1.09
C THR A 118 11.76 -8.62 -0.54
N LYS A 119 12.75 -8.86 -1.40
CA LYS A 119 14.13 -9.13 -0.94
C LYS A 119 14.77 -7.93 -0.27
N LEU A 120 14.51 -6.70 -0.73
CA LEU A 120 14.99 -5.49 -0.04
C LEU A 120 14.40 -5.38 1.36
N ASN A 121 13.08 -5.59 1.51
CA ASN A 121 12.44 -5.57 2.83
C ASN A 121 13.00 -6.69 3.74
N ALA A 122 13.21 -7.89 3.21
CA ALA A 122 13.83 -8.99 3.96
C ALA A 122 15.27 -8.72 4.44
N LEU A 123 15.96 -7.73 3.85
CA LEU A 123 17.26 -7.24 4.33
C LEU A 123 17.15 -6.21 5.46
N GLY A 124 15.94 -5.95 5.96
CA GLY A 124 15.65 -4.95 6.98
C GLY A 124 15.66 -3.51 6.45
N LEU A 125 15.57 -3.32 5.13
CA LEU A 125 15.48 -1.98 4.55
C LEU A 125 14.08 -1.40 4.71
N THR A 126 14.04 -0.13 5.09
CA THR A 126 12.80 0.65 5.03
C THR A 126 12.42 0.87 3.57
N CYS A 127 11.43 0.12 3.11
CA CYS A 127 10.86 0.24 1.78
C CYS A 127 9.47 0.89 1.86
N SER A 128 9.20 1.93 1.09
CA SER A 128 7.90 2.61 1.10
C SER A 128 7.48 3.10 -0.28
N VAL A 129 6.19 3.03 -0.58
CA VAL A 129 5.64 3.61 -1.80
C VAL A 129 5.13 5.02 -1.47
N TYR A 130 5.34 5.98 -2.36
CA TYR A 130 4.86 7.36 -2.22
C TYR A 130 4.23 7.87 -3.53
N SER A 131 3.36 8.88 -3.44
CA SER A 131 2.99 9.69 -4.60
C SER A 131 3.92 10.91 -4.69
N TYR A 132 4.61 11.09 -5.81
CA TYR A 132 5.46 12.25 -6.08
C TYR A 132 4.80 13.28 -7.00
N ASP A 133 3.48 13.27 -7.08
CA ASP A 133 2.66 14.12 -7.95
C ASP A 133 2.68 15.62 -7.61
N SER A 134 3.29 15.99 -6.48
CA SER A 134 3.30 17.37 -5.99
C SER A 134 4.54 17.70 -5.17
N VAL A 135 4.94 18.96 -5.23
CA VAL A 135 6.04 19.53 -4.42
C VAL A 135 5.76 19.35 -2.92
N GLN A 136 4.49 19.46 -2.49
CA GLN A 136 4.11 19.29 -1.10
C GLN A 136 4.34 17.86 -0.62
N SER A 137 3.92 16.85 -1.41
CA SER A 137 4.14 15.44 -1.06
C SER A 137 5.63 15.14 -0.90
N MET A 138 6.45 15.56 -1.87
CA MET A 138 7.90 15.39 -1.77
C MET A 138 8.50 16.16 -0.58
N SER A 139 8.04 17.39 -0.33
CA SER A 139 8.49 18.18 0.83
C SER A 139 8.17 17.50 2.16
N ASN A 140 7.02 16.82 2.28
CA ASN A 140 6.67 16.06 3.48
C ASN A 140 7.65 14.90 3.71
N ILE A 141 7.98 14.15 2.65
CA ILE A 141 8.96 13.04 2.70
C ILE A 141 10.34 13.57 3.11
N LEU A 142 10.79 14.66 2.47
CA LEU A 142 12.08 15.27 2.78
C LEU A 142 12.13 15.87 4.19
N ASN A 143 11.03 16.40 4.70
CA ASN A 143 10.93 16.88 6.09
C ASN A 143 10.98 15.73 7.10
N LYS A 144 10.25 14.64 6.80
CA LYS A 144 10.16 13.47 7.67
C LYS A 144 11.49 12.75 7.81
N HIS A 145 12.19 12.56 6.69
CA HIS A 145 13.37 11.69 6.63
C HIS A 145 14.70 12.44 6.56
N GLN A 146 14.67 13.73 6.19
CA GLN A 146 15.83 14.62 6.11
C GLN A 146 17.04 14.03 5.35
N PRO A 147 16.85 13.46 4.14
CA PRO A 147 17.94 12.83 3.39
C PRO A 147 19.03 13.84 3.01
N ARG A 148 20.30 13.43 3.10
CA ARG A 148 21.44 14.22 2.62
C ARG A 148 21.67 14.02 1.12
N LYS A 149 21.46 12.80 0.64
CA LYS A 149 21.64 12.42 -0.76
C LYS A 149 20.37 11.75 -1.27
N ILE A 150 20.02 12.05 -2.51
CA ILE A 150 18.85 11.49 -3.19
C ILE A 150 19.32 10.94 -4.53
N VAL A 151 18.96 9.70 -4.84
CA VAL A 151 19.10 9.12 -6.17
C VAL A 151 17.71 8.90 -6.71
N TYR A 152 17.37 9.56 -7.81
CA TYR A 152 16.10 9.40 -8.49
C TYR A 152 16.28 8.64 -9.79
N ILE A 153 15.52 7.56 -9.89
CA ILE A 153 15.55 6.57 -10.94
C ILE A 153 14.13 6.55 -11.55
N PRO A 154 13.90 7.18 -12.73
CA PRO A 154 12.58 7.35 -13.31
C PRO A 154 12.14 6.10 -14.09
N THR A 155 11.63 5.08 -13.40
CA THR A 155 11.45 3.72 -13.98
C THR A 155 10.16 3.57 -14.79
N GLY A 156 9.16 4.43 -14.60
CA GLY A 156 7.80 4.23 -15.14
C GLY A 156 7.67 4.21 -16.65
N LEU A 157 8.70 4.62 -17.38
CA LEU A 157 8.64 4.83 -18.83
C LEU A 157 8.75 3.56 -19.69
N TYR A 158 9.13 2.41 -19.14
CA TYR A 158 9.68 1.32 -19.97
C TYR A 158 9.23 -0.10 -19.61
N ASP A 159 8.50 -0.28 -18.50
CA ASP A 159 7.97 -1.59 -18.10
C ASP A 159 6.58 -1.90 -18.68
N VAL A 160 6.03 -0.98 -19.47
CA VAL A 160 4.72 -1.17 -20.07
C VAL A 160 4.95 -1.90 -21.39
N ASP A 161 4.37 -3.10 -21.44
CA ASP A 161 4.45 -4.06 -22.53
C ASP A 161 4.32 -3.45 -23.93
N LYS A 162 4.80 -4.22 -24.91
CA LYS A 162 4.86 -3.96 -26.36
C LYS A 162 3.54 -3.53 -27.03
N ASP A 163 2.44 -3.41 -26.30
CA ASP A 163 1.22 -2.80 -26.79
C ASP A 163 1.37 -1.28 -26.83
N GLU A 164 2.01 -0.80 -27.91
CA GLU A 164 2.22 0.61 -28.29
C GLU A 164 0.94 1.48 -28.21
N LYS A 165 -0.24 0.88 -28.01
CA LYS A 165 -1.55 1.54 -28.04
C LYS A 165 -1.96 2.22 -26.74
N ILE A 166 -1.35 1.93 -25.59
CA ILE A 166 -1.86 2.36 -24.27
C ILE A 166 -0.93 3.37 -23.57
N TRP A 167 0.08 3.91 -24.25
CA TRP A 167 0.68 5.17 -23.76
C TRP A 167 -0.11 6.36 -24.25
N THR A 168 -0.91 6.90 -23.34
CA THR A 168 -1.35 8.28 -23.45
C THR A 168 -0.18 9.21 -23.11
N SER A 169 -0.13 10.35 -23.76
CA SER A 169 0.74 11.49 -23.40
C SER A 169 0.72 11.82 -21.89
N THR A 170 -0.32 11.38 -21.18
CA THR A 170 -0.52 11.56 -19.74
C THR A 170 0.56 10.93 -18.87
N SER A 171 1.03 9.73 -19.15
CA SER A 171 1.99 9.06 -18.26
C SER A 171 3.40 9.65 -18.39
N TYR A 172 3.81 10.05 -19.61
CA TYR A 172 5.04 10.83 -19.83
C TYR A 172 4.97 12.20 -19.14
N TYR A 173 3.83 12.88 -19.29
CA TYR A 173 3.58 14.14 -18.60
C TYR A 173 3.70 13.99 -17.09
N LYS A 174 3.07 12.96 -16.50
CA LYS A 174 3.16 12.66 -15.06
C LYS A 174 4.58 12.43 -14.58
N LEU A 175 5.40 11.68 -15.33
CA LEU A 175 6.79 11.50 -14.96
C LEU A 175 7.57 12.83 -14.96
N ILE A 176 7.37 13.66 -15.99
CA ILE A 176 7.99 14.98 -16.06
C ILE A 176 7.55 15.83 -14.86
N THR A 177 6.25 15.87 -14.55
CA THR A 177 5.73 16.65 -13.41
C THR A 177 6.26 16.14 -12.08
N ASN A 178 6.39 14.82 -11.89
CA ASN A 178 6.97 14.25 -10.67
C ASN A 178 8.45 14.59 -10.56
N THR A 179 9.19 14.49 -11.65
CA THR A 179 10.61 14.87 -11.69
C THR A 179 10.82 16.34 -11.36
N LEU A 180 10.00 17.23 -11.94
CA LEU A 180 10.04 18.66 -11.64
C LEU A 180 9.64 18.94 -10.18
N SER A 181 8.65 18.23 -9.66
CA SER A 181 8.23 18.35 -8.26
C SER A 181 9.35 17.95 -7.29
N ILE A 182 10.11 16.90 -7.62
CA ILE A 182 11.30 16.48 -6.87
C ILE A 182 12.36 17.57 -6.89
N ILE A 183 12.68 18.11 -8.07
CA ILE A 183 13.69 19.16 -8.20
C ILE A 183 13.30 20.42 -7.41
N GLU A 184 12.06 20.88 -7.52
CA GLU A 184 11.58 22.07 -6.79
C GLU A 184 11.59 21.85 -5.27
N ALA A 185 11.19 20.67 -4.79
CA ALA A 185 11.23 20.35 -3.36
C ALA A 185 12.66 20.33 -2.78
N ILE A 186 13.66 20.06 -3.63
CA ILE A 186 15.08 20.03 -3.25
C ILE A 186 15.72 21.42 -3.36
N LYS A 187 15.30 22.24 -4.33
CA LYS A 187 15.81 23.61 -4.53
C LYS A 187 15.77 24.46 -3.26
N VAL A 188 14.73 24.29 -2.45
CA VAL A 188 14.54 25.03 -1.20
C VAL A 188 15.36 24.49 -0.02
N ARG A 189 16.18 23.45 -0.22
CA ARG A 189 16.95 22.79 0.85
C ARG A 189 18.45 22.87 0.62
N ASN A 190 19.13 23.57 1.52
CA ASN A 190 20.58 23.61 1.55
C ASN A 190 21.16 22.25 1.96
N GLY A 191 22.21 21.80 1.26
CA GLY A 191 22.98 20.61 1.61
C GLY A 191 22.39 19.26 1.18
N VAL A 192 21.28 19.24 0.43
CA VAL A 192 20.75 18.01 -0.18
C VAL A 192 21.29 17.88 -1.61
N SER A 193 21.95 16.76 -1.92
CA SER A 193 22.41 16.46 -3.29
C SER A 193 21.46 15.51 -4.00
N LEU A 194 21.12 15.81 -5.25
CA LEU A 194 20.27 14.95 -6.09
C LEU A 194 21.07 14.38 -7.25
N VAL A 195 20.97 13.08 -7.48
CA VAL A 195 21.45 12.39 -8.68
C VAL A 195 20.24 11.88 -9.46
N ILE A 196 20.01 12.40 -10.66
CA ILE A 196 18.95 11.92 -11.56
C ILE A 196 19.57 10.96 -12.56
N VAL A 197 19.11 9.70 -12.57
CA VAL A 197 19.52 8.69 -13.54
C VAL A 197 18.71 8.86 -14.82
N SER A 198 19.36 9.31 -15.88
CA SER A 198 18.73 9.54 -17.19
C SER A 198 19.22 8.50 -18.19
N PRO A 199 18.33 7.71 -18.81
CA PRO A 199 18.74 6.76 -19.82
C PRO A 199 19.18 7.46 -21.11
N LYS A 200 20.31 7.03 -21.68
CA LYS A 200 20.67 7.41 -23.04
C LYS A 200 19.98 6.46 -24.01
N ILE A 201 18.99 6.95 -24.74
CA ILE A 201 18.40 6.18 -25.85
C ILE A 201 19.36 6.27 -27.03
N LYS A 202 19.64 5.12 -27.66
CA LYS A 202 20.43 5.09 -28.89
C LYS A 202 19.63 5.81 -29.97
N ASP A 203 20.20 6.87 -30.55
CA ASP A 203 19.62 7.55 -31.72
C ASP A 203 19.64 6.55 -32.88
N THR A 204 18.57 5.78 -33.03
CA THR A 204 18.38 4.94 -34.21
C THR A 204 17.84 5.86 -35.29
N ASN A 205 18.74 6.47 -36.06
CA ASN A 205 18.46 7.42 -37.14
C ASN A 205 17.43 6.96 -38.20
N ASN A 206 16.94 5.71 -38.13
CA ASN A 206 16.06 5.10 -39.13
C ASN A 206 14.62 4.79 -38.67
N SER A 207 14.19 5.14 -37.45
CA SER A 207 12.78 4.91 -37.05
C SER A 207 12.12 6.20 -36.55
N SER A 208 11.48 6.92 -37.47
CA SER A 208 10.57 8.03 -37.18
C SER A 208 9.38 7.63 -36.30
N SER A 209 9.19 6.34 -36.03
CA SER A 209 8.16 5.76 -35.17
C SER A 209 8.53 5.62 -33.68
N ASN A 210 9.79 5.82 -33.27
CA ASN A 210 10.16 5.53 -31.88
C ASN A 210 9.82 6.70 -30.93
N ILE A 211 8.57 6.73 -30.48
CA ILE A 211 8.01 7.70 -29.53
C ILE A 211 8.87 7.81 -28.26
N SER A 212 9.40 6.68 -27.75
CA SER A 212 10.23 6.66 -26.54
C SER A 212 11.53 7.46 -26.70
N GLY A 213 12.16 7.37 -27.88
CA GLY A 213 13.37 8.12 -28.23
C GLY A 213 13.16 9.62 -28.15
N ARG A 214 12.09 10.11 -28.78
CA ARG A 214 11.71 11.53 -28.76
C ARG A 214 11.43 12.00 -27.33
N TRP A 215 10.72 11.21 -26.53
CA TRP A 215 10.43 11.56 -25.15
C TRP A 215 11.66 11.64 -24.25
N SER A 216 12.64 10.75 -24.38
CA SER A 216 13.88 10.85 -23.60
C SER A 216 14.66 12.12 -23.94
N VAL A 217 14.71 12.50 -25.23
CA VAL A 217 15.34 13.76 -25.66
C VAL A 217 14.61 14.96 -25.06
N VAL A 218 13.27 14.97 -25.11
CA VAL A 218 12.43 16.03 -24.51
C VAL A 218 12.64 16.09 -23.00
N PHE A 219 12.55 14.96 -22.31
CA PHE A 219 12.78 14.83 -20.87
C PHE A 219 14.15 15.41 -20.49
N LYS A 220 15.22 14.93 -21.13
CA LYS A 220 16.58 15.41 -20.87
C LYS A 220 16.73 16.91 -21.13
N THR A 221 16.11 17.42 -22.19
CA THR A 221 16.14 18.85 -22.54
C THR A 221 15.42 19.69 -21.49
N ILE A 222 14.22 19.27 -21.06
CA ILE A 222 13.45 19.94 -20.01
C ILE A 222 14.25 19.97 -18.71
N ILE A 223 14.77 18.81 -18.27
CA ILE A 223 15.54 18.72 -17.01
C ILE A 223 16.79 19.60 -17.06
N LYS A 224 17.56 19.55 -18.15
CA LYS A 224 18.77 20.39 -18.29
C LYS A 224 18.44 21.88 -18.26
N ARG A 225 17.42 22.31 -19.00
CA ARG A 225 16.99 23.72 -19.01
C ARG A 225 16.50 24.15 -17.64
N PHE A 226 15.73 23.31 -16.98
CA PHE A 226 15.19 23.60 -15.66
C PHE A 226 16.28 23.76 -14.60
N ILE A 227 17.28 22.86 -14.60
CA ILE A 227 18.44 22.95 -13.71
C ILE A 227 19.23 24.24 -13.98
N ALA A 228 19.48 24.56 -15.25
CA ALA A 228 20.20 25.77 -15.63
C ALA A 228 19.48 27.06 -15.18
N ILE A 229 18.16 27.11 -15.34
CA ILE A 229 17.33 28.26 -14.93
C ILE A 229 17.27 28.38 -13.40
N SER A 230 17.27 27.25 -12.69
CA SER A 230 17.10 27.23 -11.24
C SER A 230 18.39 27.48 -10.44
N SER A 231 19.54 27.59 -11.10
CA SER A 231 20.86 27.78 -10.48
C SER A 231 21.19 26.76 -9.38
N ILE A 232 20.70 25.52 -9.52
CA ILE A 232 20.87 24.49 -8.49
C ILE A 232 22.15 23.72 -8.74
N HIS A 233 23.20 24.02 -7.96
CA HIS A 233 24.51 23.35 -8.09
C HIS A 233 24.56 21.94 -7.51
N ASN A 234 23.58 21.57 -6.66
CA ASN A 234 23.55 20.28 -5.97
C ASN A 234 22.85 19.16 -6.77
N ILE A 235 22.52 19.39 -8.05
CA ILE A 235 21.87 18.40 -8.90
C ILE A 235 22.86 17.90 -9.95
N LYS A 236 23.13 16.60 -9.93
CA LYS A 236 23.91 15.90 -10.96
C LYS A 236 22.96 15.06 -11.81
N VAL A 237 23.00 15.24 -13.13
CA VAL A 237 22.28 14.36 -14.06
C VAL A 237 23.24 13.30 -14.56
N PHE A 238 23.07 12.07 -14.07
CA PHE A 238 23.83 10.91 -14.51
C PHE A 238 23.20 10.34 -15.78
N THR A 239 23.85 10.52 -16.92
CA THR A 239 23.40 9.92 -18.18
C THR A 239 24.03 8.53 -18.34
N THR A 240 23.22 7.50 -18.55
CA THR A 240 23.71 6.13 -18.78
C THR A 240 24.33 5.99 -20.19
N ASP A 241 25.02 4.88 -20.46
CA ASP A 241 25.49 4.57 -21.81
C ASP A 241 24.31 4.12 -22.71
N PRO A 242 24.37 4.29 -24.04
CA PRO A 242 23.27 3.91 -24.92
C PRO A 242 23.19 2.39 -25.05
N VAL A 243 22.01 1.82 -24.84
CA VAL A 243 21.75 0.38 -24.96
C VAL A 243 20.73 0.10 -26.07
N LEU A 244 20.83 -1.08 -26.69
CA LEU A 244 19.85 -1.61 -27.65
C LEU A 244 18.51 -2.00 -27.00
N TYR A 245 18.52 -2.31 -25.70
CA TYR A 245 17.36 -2.70 -24.89
C TYR A 245 17.17 -1.63 -23.82
N GLY A 246 15.94 -1.18 -23.60
CA GLY A 246 15.67 -0.07 -22.69
C GLY A 246 16.16 -0.40 -21.28
N PRO A 247 17.00 0.44 -20.61
CA PRO A 247 17.57 0.25 -19.24
C PRO A 247 16.62 -0.06 -18.07
N TRP A 248 15.35 -0.24 -18.38
CA TRP A 248 14.22 -0.13 -17.48
C TRP A 248 13.12 -1.12 -17.85
N GLN A 249 13.32 -1.94 -18.88
CA GLN A 249 12.40 -3.01 -19.18
C GLN A 249 12.78 -4.18 -18.29
N ASP A 250 11.97 -4.44 -17.27
CA ASP A 250 12.12 -5.62 -16.44
C ASP A 250 11.70 -6.86 -17.24
N SER A 251 12.57 -7.29 -18.14
CA SER A 251 12.40 -8.50 -18.93
C SER A 251 12.43 -9.71 -18.00
N SER A 252 11.38 -10.53 -18.03
CA SER A 252 11.35 -11.84 -17.38
C SER A 252 12.28 -12.86 -18.09
N GLN A 253 12.74 -12.54 -19.29
CA GLN A 253 13.75 -13.32 -20.00
C GLN A 253 15.11 -13.02 -19.36
N ILE A 254 15.91 -14.07 -19.14
CA ILE A 254 17.23 -13.95 -18.49
C ILE A 254 18.00 -12.88 -19.26
N GLY A 255 18.40 -11.82 -18.53
CA GLY A 255 19.15 -10.73 -19.09
C GLY A 255 20.34 -11.31 -19.85
N ASP A 256 20.44 -10.91 -21.12
CA ASP A 256 21.69 -11.02 -21.85
C ASP A 256 22.81 -10.55 -20.90
N THR A 257 23.91 -11.28 -20.82
CA THR A 257 25.10 -10.91 -20.03
C THR A 257 25.47 -9.43 -20.21
N ASN A 258 25.16 -8.86 -21.38
CA ASN A 258 25.30 -7.44 -21.68
C ASN A 258 24.42 -6.51 -20.82
N GLU A 259 23.16 -6.86 -20.57
CA GLU A 259 22.25 -6.08 -19.73
C GLU A 259 22.73 -6.05 -18.28
N ILE A 260 23.15 -7.20 -17.76
CA ILE A 260 23.71 -7.34 -16.41
C ILE A 260 24.94 -6.42 -16.26
N ASN A 261 25.93 -6.59 -17.15
CA ASN A 261 27.16 -5.81 -17.13
C ASN A 261 26.89 -4.30 -17.24
N TYR A 262 25.87 -3.93 -18.01
CA TYR A 262 25.46 -2.55 -18.19
C TYR A 262 24.86 -1.95 -16.90
N VAL A 263 23.93 -2.66 -16.25
CA VAL A 263 23.37 -2.20 -14.97
C VAL A 263 24.46 -2.10 -13.91
N ASP A 264 25.41 -3.03 -13.90
CA ASP A 264 26.52 -3.04 -12.94
C ASP A 264 27.48 -1.87 -13.13
N ASN A 265 27.77 -1.50 -14.39
CA ASN A 265 28.53 -0.30 -14.70
C ASN A 265 27.80 0.96 -14.18
N ILE A 266 26.48 1.05 -14.37
CA ILE A 266 25.68 2.16 -13.83
C ILE A 266 25.77 2.22 -12.31
N VAL A 267 25.52 1.10 -11.62
CA VAL A 267 25.55 1.05 -10.14
C VAL A 267 26.93 1.43 -9.63
N SER A 268 28.00 0.91 -10.24
CA SER A 268 29.39 1.22 -9.87
C SER A 268 29.71 2.71 -10.01
N ARG A 269 29.28 3.33 -11.10
CA ARG A 269 29.43 4.77 -11.33
C ARG A 269 28.60 5.59 -10.34
N LEU A 270 27.36 5.17 -10.04
CA LEU A 270 26.53 5.82 -9.02
C LEU A 270 27.17 5.75 -7.64
N MET A 271 27.73 4.60 -7.25
CA MET A 271 28.48 4.45 -5.99
C MET A 271 29.67 5.41 -5.94
N SER A 272 30.42 5.57 -7.03
CA SER A 272 31.53 6.54 -7.07
C SER A 272 31.05 8.00 -6.89
N ILE A 273 29.91 8.37 -7.48
CA ILE A 273 29.32 9.71 -7.35
C ILE A 273 28.79 9.94 -5.92
N LEU A 274 28.27 8.89 -5.29
CA LEU A 274 27.73 8.97 -3.94
C LEU A 274 28.83 9.00 -2.88
N TYR A 275 30.01 8.42 -3.13
CA TYR A 275 31.04 8.21 -2.12
C TYR A 275 32.42 8.69 -2.53
N GLU A 276 32.49 9.79 -3.32
CA GLU A 276 33.63 10.38 -4.05
C GLU A 276 35.05 10.24 -3.43
N ASP A 277 35.18 10.05 -2.11
CA ASP A 277 36.45 9.98 -1.38
C ASP A 277 36.72 8.67 -0.57
N ARG A 278 35.83 7.67 -0.58
CA ARG A 278 35.85 6.63 0.50
C ARG A 278 36.15 5.18 0.13
N VAL A 279 36.23 4.78 -1.15
CA VAL A 279 36.18 3.33 -1.44
C VAL A 279 37.13 2.87 -2.56
N SER A 280 38.02 1.94 -2.24
CA SER A 280 38.60 0.99 -3.20
C SER A 280 37.55 -0.07 -3.54
N LEU A 281 36.72 0.22 -4.53
CA LEU A 281 35.42 -0.44 -4.79
C LEU A 281 35.47 -1.89 -5.31
N THR A 282 36.65 -2.44 -5.62
CA THR A 282 36.75 -3.57 -6.55
C THR A 282 36.23 -4.91 -6.01
N LEU A 283 36.40 -5.24 -4.73
CA LEU A 283 36.04 -6.59 -4.23
C LEU A 283 34.57 -6.73 -3.82
N THR A 284 33.95 -5.68 -3.27
CA THR A 284 32.56 -5.71 -2.79
C THR A 284 31.56 -5.68 -3.96
N GLN A 285 31.93 -5.00 -5.05
CA GLN A 285 31.14 -4.93 -6.27
C GLN A 285 30.87 -6.34 -6.83
N ILE A 286 31.89 -7.18 -6.98
CA ILE A 286 31.78 -8.53 -7.57
C ILE A 286 30.76 -9.39 -6.80
N LYS A 287 30.78 -9.38 -5.46
CA LYS A 287 29.84 -10.17 -4.64
C LYS A 287 28.40 -9.67 -4.74
N SER A 288 28.19 -8.36 -4.80
CA SER A 288 26.85 -7.77 -4.95
C SER A 288 26.21 -8.13 -6.30
N ILE A 289 27.03 -8.20 -7.34
CA ILE A 289 26.64 -8.56 -8.70
C ILE A 289 26.17 -10.01 -8.75
N GLU A 290 26.95 -10.95 -8.21
CA GLU A 290 26.57 -12.37 -8.17
C GLU A 290 25.25 -12.62 -7.45
N ILE A 291 24.96 -11.86 -6.38
CA ILE A 291 23.75 -12.04 -5.58
C ILE A 291 22.53 -11.44 -6.28
N THR A 292 22.66 -10.27 -6.89
CA THR A 292 21.55 -9.63 -7.60
C THR A 292 21.27 -10.27 -8.96
N ASN A 293 22.24 -10.96 -9.55
CA ASN A 293 22.01 -11.87 -10.70
C ASN A 293 21.30 -13.14 -10.25
N ARG A 294 21.65 -13.66 -9.06
CA ARG A 294 20.91 -14.77 -8.44
C ARG A 294 19.45 -14.44 -8.23
N TRP A 295 19.06 -13.18 -8.01
CA TRP A 295 17.65 -12.81 -7.88
C TRP A 295 16.78 -13.20 -9.08
N ILE A 296 17.27 -13.08 -10.31
CA ILE A 296 16.48 -13.47 -11.50
C ILE A 296 16.34 -14.98 -11.54
N SER A 297 17.43 -15.72 -11.34
CA SER A 297 17.38 -17.18 -11.31
C SER A 297 16.53 -17.69 -10.14
N ASP A 298 16.65 -17.05 -8.98
CA ASP A 298 15.87 -17.37 -7.78
C ASP A 298 14.41 -17.08 -8.04
N PHE A 299 14.05 -15.92 -8.60
CA PHE A 299 12.67 -15.61 -8.97
C PHE A 299 12.08 -16.66 -9.91
N LYS A 300 12.80 -17.09 -10.95
CA LYS A 300 12.34 -18.16 -11.84
C LYS A 300 12.17 -19.47 -11.11
N ARG A 301 13.15 -19.84 -10.30
CA ARG A 301 13.09 -21.01 -9.44
C ARG A 301 11.90 -20.91 -8.48
N GLU A 302 11.59 -19.74 -7.92
CA GLU A 302 10.43 -19.53 -7.05
C GLU A 302 9.12 -19.70 -7.83
N GLN A 303 9.05 -19.21 -9.06
CA GLN A 303 7.90 -19.45 -9.95
C GLN A 303 7.74 -20.94 -10.32
N GLU A 304 8.85 -21.68 -10.47
CA GLU A 304 8.85 -23.07 -10.99
C GLU A 304 8.89 -24.15 -9.90
N SER A 305 9.47 -23.88 -8.73
CA SER A 305 9.91 -24.89 -7.76
C SER A 305 9.37 -24.71 -6.34
N MET A 306 8.66 -23.63 -6.04
CA MET A 306 8.19 -23.43 -4.67
C MET A 306 7.00 -24.34 -4.36
N ASN A 307 6.97 -24.80 -3.10
CA ASN A 307 5.78 -25.19 -2.36
C ASN A 307 4.85 -23.97 -2.24
N VAL A 308 4.42 -23.45 -3.37
CA VAL A 308 3.54 -22.30 -3.42
C VAL A 308 2.21 -22.70 -2.86
N LYS A 309 1.64 -21.83 -2.03
CA LYS A 309 0.35 -22.08 -1.40
C LYS A 309 -0.65 -21.01 -1.79
N ASP A 310 -1.89 -21.44 -1.97
CA ASP A 310 -3.04 -20.57 -2.06
C ASP A 310 -3.66 -20.44 -0.67
N VAL A 311 -3.87 -19.21 -0.22
CA VAL A 311 -4.24 -18.91 1.17
C VAL A 311 -5.56 -18.16 1.23
N VAL A 312 -6.53 -18.65 2.00
CA VAL A 312 -7.65 -17.82 2.44
C VAL A 312 -7.28 -17.13 3.74
N SER A 313 -7.56 -15.84 3.83
CA SER A 313 -7.22 -15.04 4.98
C SER A 313 -8.39 -14.19 5.42
N GLY A 314 -8.47 -13.97 6.72
CA GLY A 314 -9.31 -12.93 7.28
C GLY A 314 -8.72 -12.36 8.56
N ALA A 315 -9.32 -11.28 9.05
CA ALA A 315 -8.82 -10.53 10.19
C ALA A 315 -9.87 -10.32 11.29
N THR A 316 -9.51 -10.67 12.53
CA THR A 316 -10.23 -10.33 13.77
C THR A 316 -9.37 -9.38 14.59
N LEU A 317 -9.50 -8.08 14.30
CA LEU A 317 -8.71 -7.02 14.93
C LEU A 317 -9.60 -6.17 15.84
N MET A 318 -9.30 -6.21 17.13
CA MET A 318 -9.94 -5.38 18.14
C MET A 318 -8.98 -4.29 18.57
N PHE A 319 -8.99 -3.18 17.86
CA PHE A 319 -8.40 -1.94 18.36
C PHE A 319 -9.51 -1.12 19.02
N SER A 320 -9.19 -0.40 20.11
CA SER A 320 -10.13 0.32 20.99
C SER A 320 -11.03 1.35 20.29
N TYR A 321 -10.92 1.50 18.98
CA TYR A 321 -11.38 2.62 18.20
C TYR A 321 -12.42 2.28 17.13
N CYS A 322 -12.80 1.01 16.93
CA CYS A 322 -13.73 0.65 15.87
C CYS A 322 -15.00 -0.03 16.39
N TYR A 323 -16.09 0.71 16.24
CA TYR A 323 -17.50 0.30 16.43
C TYR A 323 -17.99 0.12 17.87
N HIS A 324 -19.27 0.45 18.05
CA HIS A 324 -20.13 0.03 19.16
C HIS A 324 -20.35 -1.50 19.20
N CYS A 325 -19.46 -2.28 18.59
CA CYS A 325 -19.49 -3.73 18.63
C CYS A 325 -18.59 -4.17 19.79
N PHE A 326 -19.21 -4.67 20.85
CA PHE A 326 -18.51 -5.36 21.92
C PHE A 326 -17.94 -6.66 21.35
N PHE A 327 -16.75 -6.60 20.77
CA PHE A 327 -16.01 -7.81 20.46
C PHE A 327 -15.50 -8.39 21.78
N PHE A 328 -15.68 -9.70 21.95
CA PHE A 328 -15.12 -10.44 23.07
C PHE A 328 -13.87 -11.18 22.60
N SER A 329 -12.77 -11.03 23.33
CA SER A 329 -11.54 -11.79 23.07
C SER A 329 -11.83 -13.29 23.12
N ASN A 330 -11.19 -14.07 22.23
CA ASN A 330 -11.36 -15.53 22.13
C ASN A 330 -12.79 -16.00 21.79
N ASN A 331 -13.60 -15.16 21.16
CA ASN A 331 -14.95 -15.57 20.74
C ASN A 331 -14.92 -16.23 19.35
N MET A 332 -15.22 -17.53 19.32
CA MET A 332 -15.31 -18.34 18.10
C MET A 332 -16.50 -17.98 17.21
N ASP A 333 -17.58 -17.44 17.77
CA ASP A 333 -18.80 -17.10 17.03
C ASP A 333 -18.53 -16.13 15.86
N TYR A 334 -17.44 -15.34 15.95
CA TYR A 334 -17.06 -14.42 14.88
C TYR A 334 -16.38 -15.08 13.69
N ILE A 335 -15.82 -16.28 13.85
CA ILE A 335 -15.04 -16.93 12.79
C ILE A 335 -15.52 -18.34 12.48
N GLU A 336 -16.46 -18.90 13.24
CA GLU A 336 -16.86 -20.30 13.15
C GLU A 336 -17.30 -20.70 11.74
N ASP A 337 -18.32 -20.03 11.18
CA ASP A 337 -18.84 -20.34 9.85
C ASP A 337 -17.76 -20.18 8.76
N TRP A 338 -16.95 -19.12 8.87
CA TRP A 338 -15.85 -18.85 7.96
C TRP A 338 -14.78 -19.95 8.02
N PHE A 339 -14.34 -20.30 9.23
CA PHE A 339 -13.30 -21.29 9.48
C PHE A 339 -13.76 -22.68 9.08
N LEU A 340 -14.93 -23.12 9.54
CA LEU A 340 -15.48 -24.44 9.20
C LEU A 340 -15.71 -24.59 7.70
N SER A 341 -16.14 -23.53 7.01
CA SER A 341 -16.28 -23.59 5.55
C SER A 341 -14.93 -23.62 4.82
N ALA A 342 -13.90 -22.94 5.30
CA ALA A 342 -12.54 -23.06 4.76
C ALA A 342 -11.96 -24.47 4.97
N VAL A 343 -12.15 -25.04 6.17
CA VAL A 343 -11.72 -26.42 6.50
C VAL A 343 -12.42 -27.45 5.63
N LYS A 344 -13.73 -27.27 5.37
CA LYS A 344 -14.51 -28.16 4.49
C LYS A 344 -13.88 -28.33 3.11
N TYR A 345 -13.30 -27.26 2.55
CA TYR A 345 -12.66 -27.28 1.24
C TYR A 345 -11.15 -27.49 1.31
N ASP A 346 -10.62 -27.86 2.49
CA ASP A 346 -9.19 -28.07 2.71
C ASP A 346 -8.38 -26.89 2.15
N LEU A 347 -8.73 -25.66 2.53
CA LEU A 347 -7.99 -24.44 2.14
C LEU A 347 -6.87 -24.12 3.14
N ASN A 348 -5.72 -23.58 2.71
CA ASN A 348 -4.74 -23.06 3.66
C ASN A 348 -5.30 -21.78 4.30
N VAL A 349 -5.34 -21.75 5.64
CA VAL A 349 -6.01 -20.69 6.38
C VAL A 349 -4.98 -19.77 7.03
N LEU A 350 -5.14 -18.46 6.88
CA LEU A 350 -4.41 -17.45 7.64
C LEU A 350 -5.37 -16.62 8.50
N LEU A 351 -5.28 -16.78 9.82
CA LEU A 351 -6.03 -16.00 10.79
C LEU A 351 -5.17 -14.84 11.29
N ILE A 352 -5.52 -13.62 10.89
CA ILE A 352 -4.91 -12.40 11.43
C ILE A 352 -5.69 -11.98 12.66
N HIS A 353 -5.04 -11.82 13.82
CA HIS A 353 -5.74 -11.47 15.05
C HIS A 353 -4.87 -10.67 16.01
N ASN A 354 -5.51 -10.04 17.00
CA ASN A 354 -4.82 -9.48 18.16
C ASN A 354 -5.40 -9.96 19.50
N THR A 355 -6.41 -10.84 19.46
CA THR A 355 -7.21 -11.21 20.64
C THR A 355 -7.29 -12.69 20.96
N PHE A 356 -6.82 -13.57 20.06
CA PHE A 356 -6.73 -14.99 20.37
C PHE A 356 -5.60 -15.28 21.36
N ASN A 357 -5.86 -16.24 22.24
CA ASN A 357 -4.90 -16.83 23.16
C ASN A 357 -4.32 -18.13 22.57
N SER A 358 -3.22 -18.61 23.14
CA SER A 358 -2.53 -19.80 22.64
C SER A 358 -3.35 -21.09 22.73
N ASP A 359 -4.30 -21.19 23.66
CA ASP A 359 -5.20 -22.34 23.78
C ASP A 359 -6.15 -22.42 22.58
N LEU A 360 -6.76 -21.30 22.21
CA LEU A 360 -7.64 -21.22 21.04
C LEU A 360 -6.87 -21.49 19.75
N GLU A 361 -5.70 -20.87 19.58
CA GLU A 361 -4.81 -21.11 18.43
C GLU A 361 -4.46 -22.60 18.30
N SER A 362 -4.12 -23.26 19.42
CA SER A 362 -3.78 -24.69 19.45
C SER A 362 -4.97 -25.58 19.06
N LYS A 363 -6.17 -25.27 19.55
CA LYS A 363 -7.40 -26.01 19.21
C LYS A 363 -7.74 -25.89 17.73
N LEU A 364 -7.64 -24.69 17.17
CA LEU A 364 -7.89 -24.44 15.75
C LEU A 364 -6.82 -25.10 14.85
N LYS A 365 -5.55 -25.07 15.26
CA LYS A 365 -4.45 -25.78 14.56
C LYS A 365 -4.62 -27.29 14.61
N LEU A 366 -5.13 -27.83 15.72
CA LEU A 366 -5.44 -29.26 15.85
C LEU A 366 -6.63 -29.64 14.96
N ALA A 367 -7.66 -28.80 14.88
CA ALA A 367 -8.81 -29.01 14.01
C ALA A 367 -8.42 -28.95 12.52
N HIS A 368 -7.45 -28.11 12.17
CA HIS A 368 -6.95 -27.98 10.80
C HIS A 368 -5.47 -27.56 10.78
N ASN A 369 -4.59 -28.52 10.45
CA ASN A 369 -3.13 -28.37 10.55
C ASN A 369 -2.53 -27.35 9.57
N ARG A 370 -3.25 -26.97 8.51
CA ARG A 370 -2.87 -25.92 7.54
C ARG A 370 -3.38 -24.53 7.91
N THR A 371 -3.70 -24.31 9.18
CA THR A 371 -4.06 -22.99 9.74
C THR A 371 -2.83 -22.27 10.27
N GLU A 372 -2.57 -21.05 9.84
CA GLU A 372 -1.51 -20.16 10.30
C GLU A 372 -2.12 -18.99 11.05
N PHE A 373 -1.39 -18.48 12.05
CA PHE A 373 -1.82 -17.36 12.88
C PHE A 373 -0.83 -16.23 12.72
N LEU A 374 -1.35 -15.03 12.44
CA LEU A 374 -0.59 -13.80 12.47
C LEU A 374 -1.15 -12.93 13.59
N LYS A 375 -0.43 -12.93 14.72
CA LYS A 375 -0.72 -11.99 15.80
C LYS A 375 -0.17 -10.62 15.41
N ALA A 376 -1.05 -9.63 15.26
CA ALA A 376 -0.69 -8.30 14.78
C ALA A 376 -1.20 -7.20 15.72
N ASP A 377 -0.30 -6.27 16.06
CA ASP A 377 -0.66 -5.05 16.77
C ASP A 377 -1.11 -3.95 15.80
N CYS A 378 -1.57 -2.81 16.34
CA CYS A 378 -1.92 -1.71 15.48
C CYS A 378 -0.70 -1.11 14.79
N VAL A 379 -0.77 -0.96 13.46
CA VAL A 379 0.33 -0.44 12.64
C VAL A 379 0.38 1.09 12.72
N ASN A 380 -0.80 1.71 12.78
CA ASN A 380 -0.97 3.15 12.80
C ASN A 380 -2.28 3.50 13.50
N THR A 381 -2.70 4.75 13.37
CA THR A 381 -3.90 5.26 14.01
C THR A 381 -5.19 5.08 13.19
N LYS A 382 -5.13 4.39 12.05
CA LYS A 382 -6.30 4.14 11.19
C LYS A 382 -7.31 3.21 11.87
N ALA A 383 -8.51 3.17 11.32
CA ALA A 383 -9.55 2.23 11.76
C ALA A 383 -9.08 0.78 11.60
N ALA A 384 -9.50 -0.13 12.47
CA ALA A 384 -9.15 -1.56 12.41
C ALA A 384 -9.47 -2.20 11.05
N THR A 385 -10.58 -1.79 10.43
CA THR A 385 -10.99 -2.19 9.08
C THR A 385 -9.99 -1.78 8.00
N ASP A 386 -9.27 -0.67 8.21
CA ASP A 386 -8.28 -0.17 7.26
C ASP A 386 -6.89 -0.77 7.60
N GLN A 387 -6.58 -0.92 8.90
CA GLN A 387 -5.32 -1.50 9.38
C GLN A 387 -5.07 -2.93 8.89
N ARG A 388 -6.14 -3.74 8.72
CA ARG A 388 -6.03 -5.11 8.19
C ARG A 388 -5.31 -5.17 6.83
N PHE A 389 -5.43 -4.12 6.01
CA PHE A 389 -4.75 -4.06 4.70
C PHE A 389 -3.26 -3.75 4.83
N TYR A 390 -2.86 -2.93 5.82
CA TYR A 390 -1.45 -2.70 6.14
C TYR A 390 -0.78 -3.99 6.60
N ILE A 391 -1.44 -4.71 7.52
CA ILE A 391 -0.95 -5.99 8.05
C ILE A 391 -0.84 -7.03 6.93
N LEU A 392 -1.87 -7.13 6.07
CA LEU A 392 -1.84 -8.04 4.93
C LEU A 392 -0.72 -7.70 3.94
N TYR A 393 -0.47 -6.42 3.68
CA TYR A 393 0.61 -5.98 2.80
C TYR A 393 1.98 -6.42 3.34
N GLU A 394 2.26 -6.15 4.63
CA GLU A 394 3.51 -6.56 5.29
C GLU A 394 3.68 -8.08 5.31
N TYR A 395 2.59 -8.80 5.57
CA TYR A 395 2.57 -10.27 5.53
C TYR A 395 2.94 -10.79 4.14
N LEU A 396 2.30 -10.28 3.08
CA LEU A 396 2.61 -10.70 1.71
C LEU A 396 4.04 -10.35 1.30
N LEU A 397 4.63 -9.26 1.79
CA LEU A 397 6.04 -8.94 1.54
C LEU A 397 7.00 -9.92 2.20
N THR A 398 6.62 -10.57 3.31
CA THR A 398 7.48 -11.52 4.02
C THR A 398 7.21 -12.99 3.66
N HIS A 399 6.13 -13.26 2.92
CA HIS A 399 5.71 -14.60 2.50
C HIS A 399 5.65 -14.73 0.96
N PRO A 400 6.81 -14.80 0.28
CA PRO A 400 6.87 -14.92 -1.18
C PRO A 400 6.32 -16.25 -1.71
N GLU A 401 6.18 -17.27 -0.86
CA GLU A 401 5.60 -18.57 -1.22
C GLU A 401 4.08 -18.54 -1.45
N ILE A 402 3.40 -17.43 -1.11
CA ILE A 402 1.98 -17.28 -1.39
C ILE A 402 1.80 -16.96 -2.87
N LYS A 403 1.11 -17.85 -3.60
CA LYS A 403 0.80 -17.65 -5.03
C LYS A 403 -0.44 -16.79 -5.20
N ARG A 404 -1.53 -17.18 -4.54
CA ARG A 404 -2.80 -16.47 -4.54
C ARG A 404 -3.30 -16.32 -3.12
N ILE A 405 -4.04 -15.26 -2.90
CA ILE A 405 -4.72 -15.02 -1.64
C ILE A 405 -6.14 -14.57 -1.91
N VAL A 406 -7.05 -15.06 -1.08
CA VAL A 406 -8.41 -14.54 -0.95
C VAL A 406 -8.52 -13.97 0.46
N PHE A 407 -8.70 -12.66 0.55
CA PHE A 407 -8.80 -11.93 1.81
C PHE A 407 -10.23 -11.48 2.03
N THR A 408 -10.86 -11.91 3.13
CA THR A 408 -12.26 -11.61 3.39
C THR A 408 -12.51 -11.08 4.79
N ASP A 409 -13.69 -10.49 5.00
CA ASP A 409 -14.26 -10.36 6.32
C ASP A 409 -14.48 -11.77 6.90
N GLN A 410 -14.24 -11.96 8.19
CA GLN A 410 -14.41 -13.28 8.82
C GLN A 410 -15.81 -13.47 9.39
N ARG A 411 -16.45 -12.35 9.79
CA ARG A 411 -17.69 -12.39 10.56
C ARG A 411 -18.88 -12.90 9.77
N ASP A 412 -18.97 -12.53 8.50
CA ASP A 412 -20.18 -12.69 7.71
C ASP A 412 -19.89 -13.27 6.32
N VAL A 413 -18.76 -13.96 6.17
CA VAL A 413 -18.37 -14.64 4.93
C VAL A 413 -18.34 -16.15 5.14
N ARG A 414 -18.79 -16.88 4.12
CA ARG A 414 -18.72 -18.35 4.07
C ARG A 414 -18.27 -18.81 2.69
N PHE A 415 -17.38 -19.79 2.67
CA PHE A 415 -16.98 -20.48 1.45
C PHE A 415 -18.04 -21.54 1.09
N LEU A 416 -18.52 -21.49 -0.15
CA LEU A 416 -19.47 -22.45 -0.70
C LEU A 416 -18.82 -23.35 -1.75
N ASN A 417 -17.64 -22.98 -2.26
CA ASN A 417 -16.72 -23.80 -3.06
C ASN A 417 -15.28 -23.35 -2.80
N ASP A 418 -14.31 -24.10 -3.33
CA ASP A 418 -12.91 -23.66 -3.38
C ASP A 418 -12.79 -22.41 -4.28
N PRO A 419 -12.47 -21.22 -3.72
CA PRO A 419 -12.38 -20.00 -4.52
C PRO A 419 -11.21 -20.03 -5.51
N PHE A 420 -10.16 -20.80 -5.23
CA PHE A 420 -8.97 -20.90 -6.08
C PHE A 420 -9.21 -21.76 -7.32
N HIS A 421 -10.12 -22.74 -7.22
CA HIS A 421 -10.64 -23.47 -8.37
C HIS A 421 -11.37 -22.52 -9.33
N ILE A 422 -12.21 -21.63 -8.79
CA ILE A 422 -12.91 -20.62 -9.58
C ILE A 422 -11.94 -19.61 -10.22
N MET A 423 -10.97 -19.11 -9.46
CA MET A 423 -9.95 -18.19 -10.00
C MET A 423 -9.15 -18.82 -11.15
N ASN A 424 -8.85 -20.12 -11.06
CA ASN A 424 -8.19 -20.85 -12.15
C ASN A 424 -9.06 -20.95 -13.41
N GLY A 425 -10.39 -21.12 -13.24
CA GLY A 425 -11.33 -21.23 -14.35
C GLY A 425 -11.58 -19.91 -15.09
N ILE A 426 -11.41 -18.76 -14.42
CA ILE A 426 -11.59 -17.43 -15.02
C ILE A 426 -10.26 -16.90 -15.56
N SER A 427 -9.32 -16.58 -14.66
CA SER A 427 -7.96 -16.14 -14.98
C SER A 427 -7.16 -15.89 -13.70
N ASN A 428 -5.94 -16.42 -13.61
CA ASN A 428 -5.12 -16.31 -12.41
C ASN A 428 -4.57 -14.90 -12.13
N ASP A 429 -4.63 -14.00 -13.12
CA ASP A 429 -4.03 -12.67 -13.04
C ASP A 429 -5.04 -11.55 -12.81
N MET A 430 -6.31 -11.87 -12.58
CA MET A 430 -7.34 -10.89 -12.25
C MET A 430 -7.26 -10.44 -10.78
N LEU A 431 -7.76 -9.23 -10.52
CA LEU A 431 -8.13 -8.75 -9.21
C LEU A 431 -9.60 -9.10 -8.98
N TYR A 432 -9.86 -10.05 -8.08
CA TYR A 432 -11.19 -10.47 -7.69
C TYR A 432 -11.71 -9.58 -6.56
N VAL A 433 -12.88 -9.00 -6.73
CA VAL A 433 -13.47 -8.05 -5.77
C VAL A 433 -14.94 -8.37 -5.57
N GLY A 434 -15.39 -8.32 -4.31
CA GLY A 434 -16.80 -8.41 -3.97
C GLY A 434 -17.59 -7.22 -4.51
N SER A 435 -18.90 -7.38 -4.68
CA SER A 435 -19.80 -6.29 -5.09
C SER A 435 -20.92 -6.13 -4.08
N ASP A 436 -21.31 -4.89 -3.76
CA ASP A 436 -22.37 -4.60 -2.79
C ASP A 436 -23.80 -4.78 -3.35
N ASP A 437 -23.99 -4.68 -4.65
CA ASP A 437 -25.29 -4.94 -5.28
C ASP A 437 -25.08 -5.22 -6.76
N ASP A 438 -25.53 -6.40 -7.22
CA ASP A 438 -25.55 -6.74 -8.64
C ASP A 438 -26.51 -5.84 -9.43
N ARG A 439 -27.41 -5.12 -8.74
CA ARG A 439 -28.38 -4.17 -9.33
C ARG A 439 -27.88 -2.73 -9.38
N CYS A 440 -26.79 -2.39 -8.69
CA CYS A 440 -26.19 -1.06 -8.78
C CYS A 440 -25.36 -0.95 -10.07
N ILE A 441 -26.05 -0.65 -11.18
CA ILE A 441 -25.41 -0.39 -12.48
C ILE A 441 -24.41 0.78 -12.37
N ASN A 442 -24.68 1.79 -11.52
CA ASN A 442 -23.79 2.93 -11.28
C ASN A 442 -23.64 3.23 -9.78
N SER A 443 -22.42 3.55 -9.34
CA SER A 443 -22.14 3.95 -7.95
C SER A 443 -22.71 5.34 -7.58
N ILE A 444 -23.23 6.10 -8.55
CA ILE A 444 -24.03 7.31 -8.32
C ILE A 444 -25.24 7.01 -7.44
N ASP A 445 -25.91 5.87 -7.56
CA ASP A 445 -27.17 5.66 -6.83
C ASP A 445 -26.93 5.22 -5.37
N ASP A 446 -25.69 4.89 -5.01
CA ASP A 446 -25.32 4.51 -3.67
C ASP A 446 -25.03 5.74 -2.77
N GLY A 447 -25.99 6.02 -1.88
CA GLY A 447 -25.86 7.06 -0.86
C GLY A 447 -24.70 6.84 0.11
N PHE A 448 -24.31 5.59 0.37
CA PHE A 448 -23.21 5.23 1.25
C PHE A 448 -21.86 5.61 0.62
N ILE A 449 -21.60 5.21 -0.62
CA ILE A 449 -20.37 5.58 -1.37
C ILE A 449 -20.25 7.09 -1.53
N LYS A 450 -21.34 7.78 -1.89
CA LYS A 450 -21.37 9.25 -1.95
C LYS A 450 -21.00 9.90 -0.61
N LYS A 451 -21.50 9.35 0.50
CA LYS A 451 -21.22 9.82 1.86
C LYS A 451 -19.77 9.54 2.25
N GLN A 452 -19.28 8.32 2.03
CA GLN A 452 -17.90 7.94 2.28
C GLN A 452 -16.95 8.83 1.50
N LEU A 453 -17.14 8.99 0.19
CA LEU A 453 -16.30 9.83 -0.66
C LEU A 453 -16.28 11.29 -0.19
N LYS A 454 -17.43 11.86 0.21
CA LYS A 454 -17.50 13.21 0.80
C LYS A 454 -16.72 13.29 2.11
N SER A 455 -16.79 12.24 2.93
CA SER A 455 -16.27 12.23 4.28
C SER A 455 -14.78 11.88 4.37
N CYS A 456 -14.29 10.99 3.51
CA CYS A 456 -12.92 10.53 3.44
C CYS A 456 -12.10 11.39 2.49
N PHE A 457 -12.70 11.87 1.39
CA PHE A 457 -12.00 12.60 0.33
C PHE A 457 -12.77 13.84 -0.13
N PRO A 458 -12.98 14.85 0.75
CA PRO A 458 -13.78 16.03 0.42
C PRO A 458 -13.27 16.81 -0.80
N GLY A 459 -11.97 16.70 -1.13
CA GLY A 459 -11.32 17.36 -2.27
C GLY A 459 -11.04 16.47 -3.48
N TYR A 460 -11.60 15.26 -3.56
CA TYR A 460 -11.30 14.34 -4.68
C TYR A 460 -11.80 14.90 -6.02
N SER A 461 -10.87 15.30 -6.88
CA SER A 461 -11.17 15.99 -8.16
C SER A 461 -11.92 15.12 -9.16
N LYS A 462 -11.69 13.80 -9.12
CA LYS A 462 -12.31 12.79 -10.01
C LYS A 462 -13.60 12.20 -9.44
N ARG A 463 -14.24 12.88 -8.50
CA ARG A 463 -15.46 12.40 -7.84
C ARG A 463 -16.58 12.01 -8.82
N ARG A 464 -16.84 12.83 -9.84
CA ARG A 464 -17.90 12.55 -10.81
C ARG A 464 -17.57 11.34 -11.68
N GLU A 465 -16.31 11.21 -12.08
CA GLU A 465 -15.80 10.07 -12.86
C GLU A 465 -15.97 8.78 -12.06
N LEU A 466 -15.44 8.73 -10.82
CA LEU A 466 -15.56 7.56 -9.95
C LEU A 466 -17.02 7.15 -9.71
N LEU A 467 -17.89 8.11 -9.40
CA LEU A 467 -19.31 7.83 -9.17
C LEU A 467 -20.03 7.37 -10.46
N GLY A 468 -19.57 7.84 -11.62
CA GLY A 468 -20.12 7.45 -12.92
C GLY A 468 -19.72 6.05 -13.38
N LEU A 469 -18.81 5.38 -12.66
CA LEU A 469 -18.39 4.02 -12.97
C LEU A 469 -19.32 2.99 -12.30
N SER A 470 -19.44 1.85 -12.97
CA SER A 470 -20.28 0.74 -12.56
C SER A 470 -19.67 -0.07 -11.45
N GLY A 471 -20.48 -0.48 -10.47
CA GLY A 471 -20.06 -1.32 -9.36
C GLY A 471 -19.77 -0.55 -8.08
N CYS A 472 -20.27 -1.07 -6.96
CA CYS A 472 -19.86 -0.68 -5.62
C CYS A 472 -19.01 -1.82 -5.06
N PHE A 473 -17.69 -1.65 -5.09
CA PHE A 473 -16.77 -2.72 -4.71
C PHE A 473 -16.70 -2.90 -3.21
N ASN A 474 -16.90 -4.13 -2.76
CA ASN A 474 -16.83 -4.51 -1.37
C ASN A 474 -15.45 -5.04 -0.99
N SER A 475 -14.79 -4.35 -0.05
CA SER A 475 -13.44 -4.67 0.44
C SER A 475 -13.40 -5.83 1.44
N GLY A 476 -14.56 -6.33 1.86
CA GLY A 476 -14.75 -7.54 2.64
C GLY A 476 -14.63 -8.84 1.84
N VAL A 477 -14.47 -8.77 0.51
CA VAL A 477 -14.04 -9.91 -0.30
C VAL A 477 -13.06 -9.41 -1.37
N LEU A 478 -11.79 -9.77 -1.23
CA LEU A 478 -10.73 -9.50 -2.20
C LEU A 478 -10.01 -10.79 -2.56
N GLY A 479 -9.48 -10.89 -3.77
CA GLY A 479 -8.62 -11.99 -4.14
C GLY A 479 -7.77 -11.70 -5.36
N GLY A 480 -6.72 -12.48 -5.55
CA GLY A 480 -5.86 -12.35 -6.73
C GLY A 480 -4.56 -13.09 -6.54
N SER A 481 -3.70 -13.02 -7.56
CA SER A 481 -2.29 -13.39 -7.38
C SER A 481 -1.65 -12.48 -6.33
N ARG A 482 -0.61 -12.98 -5.65
CA ARG A 482 0.17 -12.19 -4.68
C ARG A 482 0.63 -10.85 -5.26
N ILE A 483 1.06 -10.86 -6.52
CA ILE A 483 1.50 -9.66 -7.25
C ILE A 483 0.35 -8.66 -7.40
N THR A 484 -0.81 -9.13 -7.89
CA THR A 484 -2.01 -8.28 -8.03
C THR A 484 -2.43 -7.69 -6.69
N MET A 485 -2.40 -8.49 -5.63
CA MET A 485 -2.77 -8.05 -4.29
C MET A 485 -1.77 -7.04 -3.70
N LEU A 486 -0.46 -7.26 -3.85
CA LEU A 486 0.56 -6.28 -3.44
C LEU A 486 0.41 -4.96 -4.19
N THR A 487 0.14 -5.00 -5.50
CA THR A 487 -0.17 -3.81 -6.30
C THR A 487 -1.40 -3.10 -5.72
N LEU A 488 -2.54 -3.77 -5.58
CA LEU A 488 -3.75 -3.16 -5.03
C LEU A 488 -3.49 -2.53 -3.66
N LEU A 489 -2.92 -3.29 -2.72
CA LEU A 489 -2.69 -2.84 -1.34
C LEU A 489 -1.78 -1.62 -1.28
N SER A 490 -0.72 -1.56 -2.10
CA SER A 490 0.15 -0.38 -2.15
C SER A 490 -0.56 0.88 -2.64
N HIS A 491 -1.50 0.76 -3.59
CA HIS A 491 -2.36 1.89 -3.96
C HIS A 491 -3.32 2.27 -2.83
N MET A 492 -3.96 1.28 -2.19
CA MET A 492 -4.89 1.52 -1.09
C MET A 492 -4.20 2.23 0.09
N MET A 493 -2.99 1.82 0.47
CA MET A 493 -2.22 2.44 1.55
C MET A 493 -1.98 3.92 1.30
N LEU A 494 -1.58 4.31 0.08
CA LEU A 494 -1.39 5.73 -0.24
C LEU A 494 -2.69 6.54 -0.13
N ILE A 495 -3.80 5.92 -0.51
CA ILE A 495 -5.11 6.55 -0.40
C ILE A 495 -5.47 6.69 1.08
N PHE A 496 -5.25 5.66 1.91
CA PHE A 496 -5.43 5.73 3.36
C PHE A 496 -4.56 6.82 3.99
N GLU A 497 -3.30 6.99 3.60
CA GLU A 497 -2.44 8.06 4.13
C GLU A 497 -2.95 9.48 3.79
N SER A 498 -3.82 9.61 2.79
CA SER A 498 -4.46 10.88 2.43
C SER A 498 -5.76 11.18 3.19
N THR A 499 -6.26 10.23 3.99
CA THR A 499 -7.50 10.39 4.79
C THR A 499 -7.22 10.65 6.26
N ASP A 500 -8.27 11.03 6.99
CA ASP A 500 -8.25 11.05 8.46
C ASP A 500 -8.52 9.64 9.06
N TYR A 501 -8.84 9.59 10.35
CA TYR A 501 -9.09 8.39 11.18
C TYR A 501 -10.44 7.70 10.89
N ARG A 502 -10.94 7.75 9.66
CA ARG A 502 -12.25 7.21 9.27
C ARG A 502 -12.09 5.86 8.57
N VAL A 503 -13.14 5.04 8.59
CA VAL A 503 -13.23 3.84 7.76
C VAL A 503 -13.41 4.29 6.32
N CYS A 504 -12.40 4.05 5.49
CA CYS A 504 -12.36 4.51 4.10
C CYS A 504 -11.98 3.38 3.12
N ASP A 505 -11.98 2.13 3.58
CA ASP A 505 -11.56 0.94 2.83
C ASP A 505 -12.26 0.75 1.49
N MET A 506 -13.59 0.87 1.47
CA MET A 506 -14.41 0.71 0.26
C MET A 506 -13.98 1.69 -0.84
N ILE A 507 -13.92 2.99 -0.54
CA ILE A 507 -13.49 4.01 -1.52
C ILE A 507 -12.01 3.84 -1.88
N SER A 508 -11.17 3.47 -0.91
CA SER A 508 -9.74 3.28 -1.13
C SER A 508 -9.45 2.09 -2.04
N LEU A 509 -10.32 1.08 -2.04
CA LEU A 509 -10.36 0.00 -3.02
C LEU A 509 -10.93 0.44 -4.37
N SER A 510 -12.04 1.18 -4.38
CA SER A 510 -12.70 1.59 -5.62
C SER A 510 -11.81 2.45 -6.50
N ILE A 511 -11.03 3.38 -5.94
CA ILE A 511 -10.15 4.26 -6.73
C ILE A 511 -9.12 3.48 -7.59
N PRO A 512 -8.29 2.57 -7.04
CA PRO A 512 -7.34 1.81 -7.85
C PRO A 512 -8.02 0.77 -8.74
N ALA A 513 -9.08 0.12 -8.26
CA ALA A 513 -9.83 -0.85 -9.03
C ALA A 513 -10.52 -0.22 -10.25
N HIS A 514 -10.99 1.02 -10.16
CA HIS A 514 -11.56 1.76 -11.29
C HIS A 514 -10.56 2.59 -12.11
N GLY A 515 -9.30 2.66 -11.67
CA GLY A 515 -8.26 3.42 -12.35
C GLY A 515 -7.20 2.49 -12.93
N PRO A 516 -6.01 2.41 -12.32
CA PRO A 516 -4.88 1.64 -12.84
C PRO A 516 -5.12 0.13 -12.98
N LEU A 517 -6.13 -0.44 -12.30
CA LEU A 517 -6.42 -1.87 -12.32
C LEU A 517 -7.72 -2.23 -13.05
N TYR A 518 -8.40 -1.27 -13.69
CA TYR A 518 -9.74 -1.47 -14.27
C TYR A 518 -9.83 -2.69 -15.19
N ASP A 519 -8.85 -2.87 -16.08
CA ASP A 519 -8.87 -3.93 -17.09
C ASP A 519 -8.70 -5.34 -16.54
N ILE A 520 -8.40 -5.47 -15.24
CA ILE A 520 -8.21 -6.76 -14.58
C ILE A 520 -9.14 -6.98 -13.40
N VAL A 521 -10.13 -6.12 -13.18
CA VAL A 521 -11.10 -6.35 -12.11
C VAL A 521 -12.11 -7.39 -12.55
N PHE A 522 -12.23 -8.46 -11.77
CA PHE A 522 -13.34 -9.38 -11.83
C PHE A 522 -14.21 -9.19 -10.59
N THR A 523 -15.44 -8.76 -10.82
CA THR A 523 -16.50 -8.75 -9.81
C THR A 523 -17.61 -9.64 -10.35
N LEU A 524 -18.42 -10.27 -9.50
CA LEU A 524 -19.56 -11.15 -9.85
C LEU A 524 -19.28 -12.68 -9.80
N TYR A 525 -20.32 -13.42 -10.18
CA TYR A 525 -20.40 -14.87 -10.21
C TYR A 525 -19.43 -15.48 -11.24
N PRO A 526 -18.82 -16.66 -10.98
CA PRO A 526 -19.04 -17.52 -9.81
C PRO A 526 -18.18 -17.19 -8.58
N PHE A 527 -17.36 -16.14 -8.60
CA PHE A 527 -16.50 -15.82 -7.46
C PHE A 527 -17.30 -15.31 -6.25
N ASN A 528 -18.17 -14.31 -6.47
CA ASN A 528 -19.04 -13.72 -5.45
C ASN A 528 -20.40 -13.33 -6.05
N SER A 529 -21.51 -13.52 -5.34
CA SER A 529 -22.88 -13.32 -5.85
C SER A 529 -23.48 -11.94 -5.52
N GLY A 530 -22.62 -10.96 -5.27
CA GLY A 530 -23.04 -9.69 -4.68
C GLY A 530 -23.48 -9.81 -3.22
N PHE A 531 -23.61 -8.67 -2.56
CA PHE A 531 -23.99 -8.51 -1.16
C PHE A 531 -25.52 -8.35 -1.04
N ASP A 532 -26.07 -8.86 0.05
CA ASP A 532 -27.49 -8.73 0.44
C ASP A 532 -28.53 -9.21 -0.61
N SER A 533 -28.14 -10.10 -1.52
CA SER A 533 -29.10 -10.64 -2.50
C SER A 533 -30.18 -11.53 -1.87
N LYS A 534 -30.02 -11.95 -0.60
CA LYS A 534 -30.87 -12.94 0.13
C LYS A 534 -31.11 -14.26 -0.61
N THR A 535 -30.66 -14.38 -1.85
CA THR A 535 -30.71 -15.60 -2.64
C THR A 535 -29.63 -16.54 -2.13
N GLU A 536 -29.86 -17.85 -2.24
CA GLU A 536 -28.88 -18.85 -1.82
C GLU A 536 -27.59 -18.82 -2.65
N GLY A 537 -27.57 -18.00 -3.71
CA GLY A 537 -26.54 -17.98 -4.74
C GLY A 537 -26.82 -19.05 -5.80
N PRO A 538 -26.45 -18.84 -7.07
CA PRO A 538 -26.52 -19.91 -8.07
C PRO A 538 -25.56 -21.06 -7.70
N PHE A 539 -25.85 -22.26 -8.19
CA PHE A 539 -24.94 -23.41 -8.05
C PHE A 539 -23.54 -23.05 -8.57
N GLY A 540 -22.48 -23.29 -7.79
CA GLY A 540 -21.09 -22.98 -8.19
C GLY A 540 -20.53 -21.68 -7.61
N LEU A 541 -21.30 -20.92 -6.82
CA LEU A 541 -20.79 -19.76 -6.08
C LEU A 541 -19.63 -20.14 -5.15
N ALA A 542 -18.49 -19.44 -5.19
CA ALA A 542 -17.37 -19.68 -4.29
C ALA A 542 -17.54 -19.01 -2.92
N ILE A 543 -17.88 -17.72 -2.90
CA ILE A 543 -17.88 -16.92 -1.67
C ILE A 543 -19.23 -16.24 -1.49
N LYS A 544 -19.88 -16.53 -0.36
CA LYS A 544 -21.08 -15.80 0.09
C LYS A 544 -20.68 -14.80 1.18
N HIS A 545 -21.02 -13.52 0.97
CA HIS A 545 -20.79 -12.43 1.94
C HIS A 545 -22.13 -11.89 2.44
N LYS A 546 -22.22 -11.63 3.74
CA LYS A 546 -23.44 -11.29 4.47
C LYS A 546 -24.51 -12.37 4.44
N ILE A 547 -24.19 -13.50 5.07
CA ILE A 547 -25.22 -14.43 5.53
C ILE A 547 -26.11 -13.64 6.49
N SER A 548 -27.39 -13.48 6.16
CA SER A 548 -28.35 -12.71 6.96
C SER A 548 -28.29 -13.16 8.43
N MET A 549 -27.62 -12.37 9.28
CA MET A 549 -27.70 -12.56 10.73
C MET A 549 -29.07 -12.06 11.15
N TYR A 550 -29.97 -13.01 11.41
CA TYR A 550 -31.24 -12.79 12.11
C TYR A 550 -31.00 -12.41 13.57
#